data_AF-A0A7Y4NIL8-F1
#
_entry.id   AF-A0A7Y4NIL8-F1
#
_cell.length_a   1.000
_cell.length_b   1.000
_cell.length_c   1.000
_cell.angle_alpha   90.00
_cell.angle_beta   90.00
_cell.angle_gamma   90.00
#
_symmetry.space_group_name_H-M   'P 1'
#
loop_
_entity.id
_entity.type
_entity.pdbx_description
1 polymer ?
#
loop_
_entity_poly.entity_id
_entity_poly.type
_entity_poly.pdbx_seq_one_letter_code
_entity_poly.pdbx_strand_id
1 'polypeptide(L)'
;MSASPGHPAAPPEVAVGPVAPVPVTAAGLGLAGAAASQGREWTARSLGMGLLIGALLAVTNLYMGMKTGWWDSGSITATVLGFSGLAAYGRRRGVPYTPLENNLTQTAASAVGAMPASAGLLGALPALALLGTGVPGWGIAAWGLVLGVVGVLVAGVLRRRLLEQEALPFPTGIATAELISTLHAATPTEAQGAPAGRGRTLVGAGVVAMVLTWMRDSRGWLPGMVALPGRVGGVALESLTWGVGMSPMLLAVGMMTGLQLALSMLLGSGLAWGVLAPGLVGAGVVSGAGYEPLSSWLMWPGVGLMVGASVVSLVVQARDFLGAAKDLRSVGASRGGLPGWTVGV
;
A
#
# COMPACT_ATOMS: atom_id res chain seq x y z
N MET A 1 -0.97 -9.57 -65.04
CA MET A 1 -0.52 -10.78 -64.31
C MET A 1 0.67 -10.34 -63.45
N SER A 2 0.48 -9.61 -62.36
CA SER A 2 0.33 -10.08 -60.97
C SER A 2 1.32 -11.18 -60.54
N ALA A 3 2.37 -10.80 -59.81
CA ALA A 3 2.94 -11.60 -58.73
C ALA A 3 3.75 -10.70 -57.76
N SER A 4 3.24 -10.63 -56.54
CA SER A 4 3.71 -10.09 -55.25
C SER A 4 5.20 -9.72 -55.05
N PRO A 5 5.51 -8.61 -54.35
CA PRO A 5 6.78 -8.43 -53.66
C PRO A 5 6.81 -9.29 -52.39
N GLY A 6 7.85 -10.11 -52.25
CA GLY A 6 8.10 -10.94 -51.07
C GLY A 6 8.47 -10.10 -49.85
N HIS A 7 7.93 -10.51 -48.70
CA HIS A 7 8.26 -10.04 -47.36
C HIS A 7 9.79 -10.02 -47.12
N PRO A 8 10.36 -8.98 -46.49
CA PRO A 8 11.73 -9.06 -45.99
C PRO A 8 11.81 -10.09 -44.85
N ALA A 9 12.85 -10.91 -44.90
CA ALA A 9 13.11 -12.05 -44.01
C ALA A 9 13.10 -11.64 -42.52
N ALA A 10 12.44 -12.47 -41.70
CA ALA A 10 12.52 -12.37 -40.25
C ALA A 10 13.98 -12.60 -39.78
N PRO A 11 14.48 -11.84 -38.81
CA PRO A 11 15.78 -12.12 -38.20
C PRO A 11 15.76 -13.47 -37.48
N PRO A 12 16.91 -14.18 -37.39
CA PRO A 12 16.97 -15.52 -36.83
C PRO A 12 16.51 -15.53 -35.38
N GLU A 13 15.55 -16.41 -35.10
CA GLU A 13 15.00 -16.69 -33.78
C GLU A 13 16.12 -17.26 -32.89
N VAL A 14 16.72 -16.39 -32.08
CA VAL A 14 17.63 -16.81 -31.01
C VAL A 14 16.76 -17.53 -29.98
N ALA A 15 16.89 -18.85 -29.91
CA ALA A 15 16.27 -19.66 -28.87
C ALA A 15 16.75 -19.17 -27.50
N VAL A 16 15.93 -18.34 -26.85
CA VAL A 16 16.13 -17.94 -25.46
C VAL A 16 15.73 -19.13 -24.60
N GLY A 17 16.70 -20.00 -24.33
CA GLY A 17 16.60 -20.98 -23.25
C GLY A 17 16.31 -20.28 -21.91
N PRO A 18 15.88 -21.02 -20.87
CA PRO A 18 15.50 -20.43 -19.59
C PRO A 18 16.64 -19.56 -19.06
N VAL A 19 16.43 -18.24 -19.11
CA VAL A 19 17.38 -17.26 -18.60
C VAL A 19 17.41 -17.45 -17.09
N ALA A 20 18.51 -18.00 -16.58
CA ALA A 20 18.76 -18.03 -15.15
C ALA A 20 18.63 -16.59 -14.62
N PRO A 21 17.97 -16.36 -13.47
CA PRO A 21 17.80 -15.02 -12.93
C PRO A 21 19.19 -14.40 -12.77
N VAL A 22 19.47 -13.35 -13.54
CA VAL A 22 20.70 -12.58 -13.41
C VAL A 22 20.64 -11.96 -12.01
N PRO A 23 21.55 -12.30 -11.09
CA PRO A 23 21.58 -11.63 -9.81
C PRO A 23 21.79 -10.15 -10.09
N VAL A 24 20.83 -9.32 -9.67
CA VAL A 24 20.98 -7.87 -9.72
C VAL A 24 22.08 -7.53 -8.74
N THR A 25 23.32 -7.51 -9.24
CA THR A 25 24.44 -7.05 -8.44
C THR A 25 24.20 -5.57 -8.12
N ALA A 26 24.44 -5.18 -6.86
CA ALA A 26 24.25 -3.80 -6.39
C ALA A 26 24.93 -2.74 -7.27
N ALA A 27 25.90 -3.15 -8.10
CA ALA A 27 26.55 -2.35 -9.12
C ALA A 27 25.62 -1.84 -10.24
N GLY A 28 24.59 -2.60 -10.64
CA GLY A 28 23.66 -2.21 -11.70
C GLY A 28 22.64 -1.15 -11.30
N LEU A 29 22.44 -0.93 -9.99
CA LEU A 29 21.51 0.05 -9.41
C LEU A 29 22.20 1.36 -9.00
N GLY A 30 23.48 1.56 -9.31
CA GLY A 30 24.22 2.74 -8.83
C GLY A 30 24.34 2.82 -7.30
N LEU A 31 23.95 1.76 -6.57
CA LEU A 31 24.13 1.61 -5.13
C LEU A 31 25.57 1.24 -4.77
N ALA A 32 26.53 1.55 -5.65
CA ALA A 32 27.94 1.34 -5.44
C ALA A 32 28.38 2.04 -4.15
N GLY A 33 28.51 1.26 -3.08
CA GLY A 33 29.19 1.67 -1.87
C GLY A 33 28.70 2.98 -1.26
N ALA A 34 27.39 3.12 -1.01
CA ALA A 34 26.98 4.01 0.07
C ALA A 34 27.58 3.43 1.35
N ALA A 35 28.75 3.93 1.75
CA ALA A 35 29.44 3.55 2.98
C ALA A 35 28.38 3.47 4.08
N ALA A 36 28.25 2.31 4.72
CA ALA A 36 27.29 2.11 5.80
C ALA A 36 27.42 3.30 6.75
N SER A 37 26.43 4.19 6.70
CA SER A 37 26.57 5.50 7.32
C SER A 37 26.66 5.25 8.82
N GLN A 38 27.84 5.48 9.41
CA GLN A 38 28.13 5.29 10.84
C GLN A 38 27.41 6.33 11.74
N GLY A 39 26.20 6.72 11.37
CA GLY A 39 25.35 7.65 12.12
C GLY A 39 24.41 6.90 13.04
N ARG A 40 23.99 7.56 14.13
CA ARG A 40 23.01 7.01 15.07
C ARG A 40 21.65 6.85 14.38
N GLU A 41 21.28 5.62 14.05
CA GLU A 41 20.02 5.27 13.38
C GLU A 41 18.79 5.53 14.28
N TRP A 42 18.95 5.28 15.58
CA TRP A 42 17.86 5.38 16.54
C TRP A 42 17.85 6.71 17.28
N THR A 43 16.77 7.48 17.09
CA THR A 43 16.54 8.73 17.85
C THR A 43 15.11 8.86 18.34
N ALA A 44 14.92 9.28 19.58
CA ALA A 44 13.58 9.48 20.16
C ALA A 44 12.72 10.47 19.35
N ARG A 45 13.36 11.46 18.70
CA ARG A 45 12.68 12.44 17.83
C ARG A 45 12.12 11.83 16.55
N SER A 46 12.85 10.92 15.90
CA SER A 46 12.42 10.26 14.67
C SER A 46 11.30 9.28 14.97
N LEU A 47 11.43 8.51 16.06
CA LEU A 47 10.37 7.65 16.55
C LEU A 47 9.11 8.45 16.91
N GLY A 48 9.25 9.54 17.68
CA GLY A 48 8.10 10.38 18.07
C GLY A 48 7.39 11.02 16.87
N MET A 49 8.15 11.52 15.90
CA MET A 49 7.58 12.05 14.65
C MET A 49 6.91 10.94 13.82
N GLY A 50 7.53 9.76 13.75
CA GLY A 50 6.99 8.60 13.07
C GLY A 50 5.67 8.16 13.67
N LEU A 51 5.57 8.07 15.00
CA LEU A 51 4.33 7.75 15.71
C LEU A 51 3.25 8.81 15.47
N LEU A 52 3.59 10.10 15.43
CA LEU A 52 2.64 11.19 15.18
C LEU A 52 2.09 11.15 13.75
N ILE A 53 2.97 11.04 12.75
CA ILE A 53 2.56 10.91 11.34
C ILE A 53 1.76 9.61 11.16
N GLY A 54 2.24 8.52 11.75
CA GLY A 54 1.59 7.22 11.70
C GLY A 54 0.20 7.21 12.31
N ALA A 55 -0.02 7.89 13.44
CA ALA A 55 -1.34 8.03 14.03
C ALA A 55 -2.32 8.77 13.11
N LEU A 56 -1.86 9.83 12.44
CA LEU A 56 -2.66 10.54 11.43
C LEU A 56 -2.99 9.63 10.23
N LEU A 57 -2.01 8.87 9.74
CA LEU A 57 -2.22 7.89 8.68
C LEU A 57 -3.17 6.77 9.12
N ALA A 58 -3.08 6.28 10.36
CA ALA A 58 -3.96 5.25 10.89
C ALA A 58 -5.42 5.72 10.94
N VAL A 59 -5.68 6.94 11.42
CA VAL A 59 -7.04 7.52 11.41
C VAL A 59 -7.55 7.66 9.97
N THR A 60 -6.69 8.13 9.06
CA THR A 60 -7.02 8.29 7.64
C THR A 60 -7.35 6.94 6.99
N ASN A 61 -6.52 5.93 7.21
CA ASN A 61 -6.69 4.58 6.69
C ASN A 61 -7.88 3.86 7.31
N LEU A 62 -8.20 4.13 8.59
CA LEU A 62 -9.42 3.60 9.20
C LEU A 62 -10.66 4.17 8.51
N TYR A 63 -10.73 5.49 8.36
CA TYR A 63 -11.86 6.14 7.67
C TYR A 63 -11.96 5.68 6.20
N MET A 64 -10.85 5.74 5.47
CA MET A 64 -10.79 5.39 4.07
C MET A 64 -11.09 3.91 3.86
N GLY A 65 -10.50 3.03 4.66
CA GLY A 65 -10.73 1.60 4.58
C GLY A 65 -12.18 1.22 4.89
N MET A 66 -12.83 1.85 5.87
CA MET A 66 -14.25 1.60 6.13
C MET A 66 -15.16 2.17 5.04
N LYS A 67 -14.78 3.28 4.40
CA LYS A 67 -15.59 3.96 3.39
C LYS A 67 -15.45 3.36 2.00
N THR A 68 -14.26 2.92 1.64
CA THR A 68 -13.90 2.53 0.26
C THR A 68 -13.29 1.13 0.16
N GLY A 69 -12.98 0.49 1.30
CA GLY A 69 -12.27 -0.80 1.33
C GLY A 69 -10.79 -0.71 0.99
N TRP A 70 -10.25 0.50 0.78
CA TRP A 70 -8.86 0.71 0.35
C TRP A 70 -8.04 1.41 1.44
N TRP A 71 -6.77 1.06 1.54
CA TRP A 71 -5.80 1.66 2.46
C TRP A 71 -4.39 1.64 1.85
N ASP A 72 -3.52 2.54 2.33
CA ASP A 72 -2.11 2.57 1.94
C ASP A 72 -1.21 2.75 3.17
N SER A 73 -0.05 2.09 3.17
CA SER A 73 0.96 2.18 4.23
C SER A 73 1.55 3.59 4.38
N GLY A 74 1.59 4.39 3.31
CA GLY A 74 1.97 5.80 3.36
C GLY A 74 3.48 6.07 3.51
N SER A 75 4.37 5.13 3.18
CA SER A 75 5.83 5.27 3.39
C SER A 75 6.45 6.49 2.70
N ILE A 76 6.02 6.79 1.46
CA ILE A 76 6.47 7.96 0.70
C ILE A 76 5.97 9.25 1.35
N THR A 77 4.69 9.31 1.70
CA THR A 77 4.08 10.46 2.37
C THR A 77 4.75 10.72 3.72
N ALA A 78 5.01 9.67 4.50
CA ALA A 78 5.70 9.75 5.77
C ALA A 78 7.14 10.24 5.63
N THR A 79 7.85 9.82 4.58
CA THR A 79 9.20 10.30 4.25
C THR A 79 9.21 11.81 3.99
N VAL A 80 8.27 12.31 3.18
CA VAL A 80 8.17 13.74 2.86
C VAL A 80 7.78 14.56 4.09
N LEU A 81 6.82 14.09 4.88
CA LEU A 81 6.36 14.77 6.09
C LEU A 81 7.42 14.77 7.19
N GLY A 82 8.09 13.62 7.40
CA GLY A 82 9.19 13.46 8.34
C GLY A 82 10.34 14.40 8.02
N PHE A 83 10.79 14.41 6.76
CA PHE A 83 11.80 15.36 6.29
C PHE A 83 11.34 16.81 6.42
N SER A 84 10.13 17.14 5.97
CA SER A 84 9.64 18.53 6.02
C SER A 84 9.54 19.08 7.44
N GLY A 85 9.10 18.27 8.41
CA GLY A 85 8.97 18.67 9.80
C GLY A 85 10.30 18.66 10.55
N LEU A 86 11.02 17.53 10.55
CA LEU A 86 12.26 17.38 11.32
C LEU A 86 13.45 18.09 10.69
N ALA A 87 13.55 18.21 9.36
CA ALA A 87 14.60 19.03 8.76
C ALA A 87 14.35 20.54 9.01
N ALA A 88 13.09 20.99 9.00
CA ALA A 88 12.77 22.37 9.37
C ALA A 88 13.07 22.66 10.84
N TYR A 89 12.76 21.72 11.75
CA TYR A 89 13.11 21.82 13.16
C TYR A 89 14.62 21.74 13.40
N GLY A 90 15.32 20.84 12.70
CA GLY A 90 16.77 20.65 12.77
C GLY A 90 17.55 21.89 12.31
N ARG A 91 17.10 22.57 11.24
CA ARG A 91 17.67 23.86 10.80
C ARG A 91 17.57 24.96 11.85
N ARG A 92 16.48 24.99 12.64
CA ARG A 92 16.28 25.99 13.70
C ARG A 92 17.11 25.71 14.97
N ARG A 93 17.41 24.45 15.25
CA ARG A 93 18.09 23.98 16.47
C ARG A 93 19.55 23.59 16.25
N GLY A 94 20.06 23.65 15.02
CA GLY A 94 21.43 23.27 14.66
C GLY A 94 21.71 21.76 14.68
N VAL A 95 20.68 20.91 14.76
CA VAL A 95 20.86 19.44 14.80
C VAL A 95 20.46 18.84 13.45
N PRO A 96 21.41 18.32 12.64
CA PRO A 96 21.10 17.79 11.32
C PRO A 96 20.17 16.57 11.43
N TYR A 97 19.24 16.45 10.48
CA TYR A 97 18.36 15.29 10.33
C TYR A 97 18.95 14.38 9.25
N THR A 98 19.25 13.12 9.61
CA THR A 98 19.99 12.22 8.73
C THR A 98 19.07 11.35 7.87
N PRO A 99 19.56 10.81 6.73
CA PRO A 99 18.83 9.82 5.94
C PRO A 99 18.34 8.61 6.75
N LEU A 100 19.17 8.13 7.69
CA LEU A 100 18.85 7.01 8.56
C LEU A 100 17.69 7.33 9.52
N GLU A 101 17.69 8.52 10.12
CA GLU A 101 16.58 8.96 10.97
C GLU A 101 15.29 9.13 10.16
N ASN A 102 15.38 9.51 8.89
CA ASN A 102 14.23 9.58 8.00
C ASN A 102 13.69 8.20 7.65
N ASN A 103 14.59 7.24 7.42
CA ASN A 103 14.19 5.85 7.25
C ASN A 103 13.49 5.29 8.50
N LEU A 104 13.98 5.62 9.70
CA LEU A 104 13.31 5.22 10.96
C LEU A 104 11.94 5.89 11.11
N THR A 105 11.85 7.20 10.84
CA THR A 105 10.59 7.96 10.91
C THR A 105 9.52 7.37 9.98
N GLN A 106 9.87 7.10 8.71
CA GLN A 106 8.92 6.53 7.76
C GLN A 106 8.54 5.09 8.11
N THR A 107 9.47 4.28 8.63
CA THR A 107 9.20 2.89 9.00
C THR A 107 8.21 2.85 10.17
N ALA A 108 8.44 3.67 11.21
CA ALA A 108 7.53 3.78 12.34
C ALA A 108 6.15 4.31 11.92
N ALA A 109 6.11 5.35 11.09
CA ALA A 109 4.86 5.91 10.58
C ALA A 109 4.06 4.91 9.76
N SER A 110 4.72 4.18 8.85
CA SER A 110 4.06 3.19 7.99
C SER A 110 3.55 1.99 8.78
N ALA A 111 4.30 1.55 9.80
CA ALA A 111 3.87 0.46 10.68
C ALA A 111 2.59 0.83 11.46
N VAL A 112 2.53 2.04 12.03
CA VAL A 112 1.32 2.54 12.71
C VAL A 112 0.20 2.78 11.69
N GLY A 113 0.51 3.35 10.54
CA GLY A 113 -0.47 3.62 9.47
C GLY A 113 -1.12 2.36 8.91
N ALA A 114 -0.39 1.25 8.84
CA ALA A 114 -0.90 -0.05 8.38
C ALA A 114 -1.72 -0.82 9.44
N MET A 115 -1.62 -0.42 10.71
CA MET A 115 -2.28 -1.09 11.83
C MET A 115 -3.80 -1.29 11.65
N PRO A 116 -4.60 -0.34 11.13
CA PRO A 116 -6.03 -0.53 10.94
C PRO A 116 -6.36 -1.75 10.07
N ALA A 117 -5.58 -1.99 9.03
CA ALA A 117 -5.78 -3.12 8.14
C ALA A 117 -5.34 -4.44 8.81
N SER A 118 -4.15 -4.46 9.39
CA SER A 118 -3.59 -5.69 10.00
C SER A 118 -4.35 -6.12 11.25
N ALA A 119 -4.87 -5.18 12.05
CA ALA A 119 -5.64 -5.47 13.25
C ALA A 119 -7.12 -5.83 12.98
N GLY A 120 -7.57 -5.77 11.73
CA GLY A 120 -8.95 -6.07 11.35
C GLY A 120 -9.95 -4.96 11.68
N LEU A 121 -9.47 -3.72 11.89
CA LEU A 121 -10.31 -2.55 12.17
C LEU A 121 -11.11 -2.08 10.95
N LEU A 122 -10.75 -2.53 9.74
CA LEU A 122 -11.45 -2.19 8.50
C LEU A 122 -12.64 -3.12 8.18
N GLY A 123 -12.83 -4.22 8.93
CA GLY A 123 -13.84 -5.21 8.59
C GLY A 123 -14.37 -6.00 9.79
N ALA A 124 -13.52 -6.86 10.37
CA ALA A 124 -13.95 -7.77 11.43
C ALA A 124 -14.49 -7.05 12.68
N LEU A 125 -13.77 -6.01 13.15
CA LEU A 125 -14.18 -5.27 14.36
C LEU A 125 -15.46 -4.44 14.14
N PRO A 126 -15.61 -3.68 13.03
CA PRO A 126 -16.89 -3.06 12.69
C PRO A 126 -18.04 -4.06 12.55
N ALA A 127 -17.81 -5.23 11.94
CA ALA A 127 -18.83 -6.27 11.82
C ALA A 127 -19.28 -6.81 13.18
N LEU A 128 -18.33 -7.07 14.09
CA LEU A 128 -18.64 -7.45 15.48
C LEU A 128 -19.44 -6.36 16.20
N ALA A 129 -19.09 -5.09 16.01
CA ALA A 129 -19.83 -3.97 16.58
C ALA A 129 -21.27 -3.91 16.04
N LEU A 130 -21.48 -4.15 14.74
CA LEU A 130 -22.81 -4.21 14.12
C LEU A 130 -23.65 -5.39 14.61
N LEU A 131 -23.01 -6.50 14.97
CA LEU A 131 -23.67 -7.66 15.60
C LEU A 131 -23.99 -7.44 17.09
N GLY A 132 -23.75 -6.24 17.64
CA GLY A 132 -23.96 -5.91 19.04
C GLY A 132 -22.85 -6.39 19.98
N THR A 133 -21.75 -6.93 19.44
CA THR A 133 -20.59 -7.39 20.21
C THR A 133 -19.51 -6.31 20.27
N GLY A 134 -19.59 -5.45 21.28
CA GLY A 134 -18.57 -4.43 21.53
C GLY A 134 -17.29 -5.03 22.10
N VAL A 135 -16.21 -5.04 21.32
CA VAL A 135 -14.89 -5.44 21.82
C VAL A 135 -14.30 -4.28 22.63
N PRO A 136 -13.87 -4.49 23.89
CA PRO A 136 -13.31 -3.42 24.69
C PRO A 136 -11.99 -2.92 24.09
N GLY A 137 -11.71 -1.63 24.20
CA GLY A 137 -10.53 -1.01 23.60
C GLY A 137 -9.20 -1.61 24.04
N TRP A 138 -9.10 -2.06 25.30
CA TRP A 138 -7.92 -2.79 25.78
C TRP A 138 -7.73 -4.14 25.09
N GLY A 139 -8.83 -4.81 24.72
CA GLY A 139 -8.81 -6.08 24.00
C GLY A 139 -8.30 -5.90 22.58
N ILE A 140 -8.73 -4.82 21.91
CA ILE A 140 -8.20 -4.42 20.60
C ILE A 140 -6.70 -4.09 20.69
N ALA A 141 -6.29 -3.37 21.74
CA ALA A 141 -4.88 -3.05 21.97
C ALA A 141 -4.03 -4.31 22.23
N ALA A 142 -4.50 -5.23 23.06
CA ALA A 142 -3.83 -6.50 23.33
C ALA A 142 -3.73 -7.36 22.05
N TRP A 143 -4.81 -7.42 21.27
CA TRP A 143 -4.83 -8.09 19.96
C TRP A 143 -3.80 -7.50 19.00
N GLY A 144 -3.79 -6.17 18.84
CA GLY A 144 -2.82 -5.46 18.02
C GLY A 144 -1.37 -5.69 18.47
N LEU A 145 -1.13 -5.75 19.79
CA LEU A 145 0.19 -6.06 20.35
C LEU A 145 0.64 -7.48 19.97
N VAL A 146 -0.23 -8.48 20.15
CA VAL A 146 0.07 -9.87 19.78
C VAL A 146 0.37 -9.98 18.28
N LEU A 147 -0.46 -9.38 17.44
CA LEU A 147 -0.23 -9.34 15.99
C LEU A 147 1.08 -8.64 15.62
N GLY A 148 1.41 -7.54 16.30
CA GLY A 148 2.66 -6.83 16.12
C GLY A 148 3.88 -7.69 16.46
N VAL A 149 3.85 -8.39 17.60
CA VAL A 149 4.92 -9.30 18.00
C VAL A 149 5.09 -10.44 16.99
N VAL A 150 4.00 -11.08 16.58
CA VAL A 150 4.02 -12.14 15.57
C VAL A 150 4.58 -11.60 14.24
N GLY A 151 4.15 -10.41 13.82
CA GLY A 151 4.63 -9.76 12.60
C GLY A 151 6.14 -9.50 12.63
N VAL A 152 6.68 -9.01 13.75
CA VAL A 152 8.12 -8.77 13.92
C VAL A 152 8.91 -10.09 13.86
N LEU A 153 8.42 -11.15 14.52
CA LEU A 153 9.07 -12.47 14.50
C LEU A 153 9.11 -13.05 13.09
N VAL A 154 7.98 -13.02 12.38
CA VAL A 154 7.87 -13.51 10.99
C VAL A 154 8.74 -12.68 10.06
N ALA A 155 8.74 -11.35 10.18
CA ALA A 155 9.60 -10.47 9.38
C ALA A 155 11.09 -10.80 9.59
N GLY A 156 11.51 -11.09 10.83
CA GLY A 156 12.88 -11.51 11.13
C GLY A 156 13.30 -12.80 10.43
N VAL A 157 12.41 -13.78 10.34
CA VAL A 157 12.67 -15.06 9.64
C VAL A 157 12.71 -14.86 8.12
N LEU A 158 11.75 -14.11 7.57
CA LEU A 158 11.63 -13.89 6.13
C LEU A 158 12.75 -13.02 5.57
N ARG A 159 13.33 -12.12 6.37
CA ARG A 159 14.42 -11.24 5.96
C ARG A 159 15.56 -12.00 5.27
N ARG A 160 16.03 -13.10 5.86
CA ARG A 160 17.16 -13.86 5.31
C ARG A 160 16.85 -14.46 3.93
N ARG A 161 15.62 -14.94 3.71
CA ARG A 161 15.22 -15.49 2.42
C ARG A 161 15.01 -14.39 1.39
N LEU A 162 14.12 -13.45 1.69
CA LEU A 162 13.63 -12.47 0.72
C LEU A 162 14.66 -11.39 0.38
N LEU A 163 15.49 -10.97 1.35
CA LEU A 163 16.47 -9.90 1.15
C LEU A 163 17.89 -10.42 0.91
N GLU A 164 18.36 -11.40 1.68
CA GLU A 164 19.77 -11.83 1.60
C GLU A 164 20.01 -12.90 0.53
N GLN A 165 19.09 -13.86 0.36
CA GLN A 165 19.27 -14.96 -0.59
C GLN A 165 18.64 -14.68 -1.95
N GLU A 166 17.36 -14.32 -1.97
CA GLU A 166 16.60 -14.09 -3.21
C GLU A 166 16.78 -12.66 -3.75
N ALA A 167 17.20 -11.72 -2.90
CA ALA A 167 17.42 -10.30 -3.24
C ALA A 167 16.28 -9.70 -4.08
N LEU A 168 15.03 -9.96 -3.66
CA LEU A 168 13.86 -9.54 -4.41
C LEU A 168 13.79 -8.00 -4.51
N PRO A 169 13.43 -7.45 -5.68
CA PRO A 169 13.22 -6.02 -5.81
C PRO A 169 11.93 -5.63 -5.08
N PHE A 170 12.05 -4.83 -4.02
CA PHE A 170 10.91 -4.23 -3.32
C PHE A 170 10.63 -2.83 -3.88
N PRO A 171 9.79 -2.68 -4.91
CA PRO A 171 9.66 -1.43 -5.67
C PRO A 171 9.31 -0.24 -4.78
N THR A 172 8.38 -0.41 -3.84
CA THR A 172 7.99 0.65 -2.89
C THR A 172 9.13 1.01 -1.94
N GLY A 173 9.92 0.03 -1.48
CA GLY A 173 11.08 0.24 -0.62
C GLY A 173 12.20 0.97 -1.34
N ILE A 174 12.49 0.57 -2.59
CA ILE A 174 13.47 1.22 -3.46
C ILE A 174 13.06 2.66 -3.75
N ALA A 175 11.80 2.90 -4.13
CA ALA A 175 11.28 4.24 -4.36
C ALA A 175 11.36 5.13 -3.11
N THR A 176 11.10 4.56 -1.93
CA THR A 176 11.23 5.27 -0.65
C THR A 176 12.69 5.60 -0.35
N ALA A 177 13.62 4.67 -0.59
CA ALA A 177 15.05 4.89 -0.38
C ALA A 177 15.61 5.97 -1.33
N GLU A 178 15.21 5.95 -2.60
CA GLU A 178 15.57 6.96 -3.60
C GLU A 178 14.98 8.34 -3.24
N LEU A 179 13.77 8.37 -2.68
CA LEU A 179 13.20 9.62 -2.19
C LEU A 179 13.98 10.15 -0.98
N ILE A 180 14.37 9.29 -0.04
CA ILE A 180 15.20 9.69 1.10
C ILE A 180 16.55 10.23 0.61
N SER A 181 17.23 9.54 -0.30
CA SER A 181 18.53 9.95 -0.83
C SER A 181 18.42 11.31 -1.53
N THR A 182 17.44 11.50 -2.41
CA THR A 182 17.22 12.76 -3.13
C THR A 182 16.83 13.92 -2.21
N LEU A 183 16.04 13.68 -1.16
CA LEU A 183 15.70 14.71 -0.17
C LEU A 183 16.93 15.18 0.63
N HIS A 184 17.84 14.27 0.96
CA HIS A 184 19.04 14.59 1.76
C HIS A 184 20.28 14.98 0.92
N ALA A 185 20.32 14.66 -0.38
CA ALA A 185 21.40 15.05 -1.29
C ALA A 185 21.31 16.52 -1.75
N ALA A 186 20.15 17.16 -1.61
CA ALA A 186 19.97 18.57 -1.96
C ALA A 186 20.81 19.49 -1.03
N THR A 187 21.90 20.04 -1.57
CA THR A 187 22.87 20.90 -0.87
C THR A 187 22.23 22.25 -0.45
N PRO A 188 22.60 22.86 0.70
CA PRO A 188 21.97 24.09 1.22
C PRO A 188 22.02 25.32 0.27
N THR A 189 22.93 25.37 -0.69
CA THR A 189 23.12 26.53 -1.57
C THR A 189 22.15 26.55 -2.77
N GLU A 190 21.58 25.40 -3.16
CA GLU A 190 20.48 25.30 -4.15
C GLU A 190 19.08 25.40 -3.48
N ALA A 191 19.04 25.57 -2.16
CA ALA A 191 17.82 25.55 -1.33
C ALA A 191 16.95 26.82 -1.45
N GLN A 192 17.26 27.74 -2.36
CA GLN A 192 16.33 28.80 -2.75
C GLN A 192 15.24 28.27 -3.72
N GLY A 193 15.44 27.08 -4.32
CA GLY A 193 14.50 26.47 -5.29
C GLY A 193 13.98 25.05 -5.00
N ALA A 194 14.56 24.27 -4.07
CA ALA A 194 14.10 22.90 -3.74
C ALA A 194 14.34 22.55 -2.25
N PRO A 195 13.74 21.51 -1.62
CA PRO A 195 12.44 20.85 -1.74
C PRO A 195 11.53 21.13 -0.52
N ALA A 196 11.82 22.17 0.28
CA ALA A 196 10.97 22.62 1.40
C ALA A 196 9.55 23.06 0.95
N GLY A 197 9.37 23.31 -0.35
CA GLY A 197 8.08 23.59 -0.97
C GLY A 197 7.14 22.37 -1.01
N ARG A 198 7.63 21.13 -1.10
CA ARG A 198 6.75 19.94 -1.26
C ARG A 198 5.91 19.65 -0.02
N GLY A 199 6.47 19.84 1.18
CA GLY A 199 5.68 19.77 2.42
C GLY A 199 4.61 20.86 2.48
N ARG A 200 4.93 22.08 2.01
CA ARG A 200 3.98 23.19 1.95
C ARG A 200 2.90 22.97 0.90
N THR A 201 3.22 22.39 -0.26
CA THR A 201 2.22 22.01 -1.27
C THR A 201 1.32 20.88 -0.78
N LEU A 202 1.84 19.93 0.02
CA LEU A 202 1.04 18.87 0.61
C LEU A 202 0.04 19.43 1.63
N VAL A 203 0.51 20.33 2.51
CA VAL A 203 -0.35 21.05 3.46
C VAL A 203 -1.36 21.92 2.71
N GLY A 204 -0.92 22.66 1.68
CA GLY A 204 -1.79 23.49 0.84
C GLY A 204 -2.88 22.67 0.14
N ALA A 205 -2.51 21.56 -0.49
CA ALA A 205 -3.47 20.63 -1.12
C ALA A 205 -4.42 20.03 -0.07
N GLY A 206 -3.93 19.71 1.13
CA GLY A 206 -4.76 19.25 2.24
C GLY A 206 -5.78 20.29 2.71
N VAL A 207 -5.39 21.57 2.82
CA VAL A 207 -6.31 22.67 3.15
C VAL A 207 -7.35 22.87 2.06
N VAL A 208 -6.95 22.86 0.78
CA VAL A 208 -7.88 22.94 -0.35
C VAL A 208 -8.87 21.78 -0.33
N ALA A 209 -8.39 20.55 -0.12
CA ALA A 209 -9.25 19.37 0.01
C ALA A 209 -10.21 19.48 1.19
N MET A 210 -9.77 20.04 2.33
CA MET A 210 -10.60 20.28 3.50
C MET A 210 -11.71 21.30 3.22
N VAL A 211 -11.38 22.43 2.58
CA VAL A 211 -12.37 23.45 2.19
C VAL A 211 -13.37 22.88 1.20
N LEU A 212 -12.92 22.17 0.16
CA LEU A 212 -13.80 21.53 -0.82
C LEU A 212 -14.73 20.50 -0.17
N THR A 213 -14.20 19.69 0.75
CA THR A 213 -14.99 18.69 1.47
C THR A 213 -16.01 19.37 2.39
N TRP A 214 -15.63 20.43 3.10
CA TRP A 214 -16.54 21.21 3.93
C TRP A 214 -17.65 21.88 3.11
N MET A 215 -17.34 22.46 1.94
CA MET A 215 -18.33 23.05 1.03
C MET A 215 -19.30 22.01 0.48
N ARG A 216 -18.82 20.79 0.20
CA ARG A 216 -19.64 19.67 -0.26
C ARG A 216 -20.55 19.13 0.85
N ASP A 217 -19.98 18.81 2.00
CA ASP A 217 -20.66 18.04 3.05
C ASP A 217 -21.48 18.90 4.02
N SER A 218 -21.05 20.14 4.32
CA SER A 218 -21.77 21.00 5.27
C SER A 218 -22.73 21.99 4.60
N ARG A 219 -22.35 22.51 3.43
CA ARG A 219 -23.11 23.54 2.71
C ARG A 219 -23.98 22.96 1.59
N GLY A 220 -23.72 21.73 1.15
CA GLY A 220 -24.45 21.05 0.09
C GLY A 220 -24.28 21.70 -1.29
N TRP A 221 -23.28 22.57 -1.47
CA TRP A 221 -23.07 23.30 -2.73
C TRP A 221 -22.53 22.41 -3.85
N LEU A 222 -21.89 21.31 -3.50
CA LEU A 222 -21.40 20.31 -4.45
C LEU A 222 -22.16 19.00 -4.20
N PRO A 223 -22.76 18.39 -5.23
CA PRO A 223 -23.34 17.07 -5.08
C PRO A 223 -22.25 16.06 -4.74
N GLY A 224 -22.52 15.16 -3.78
CA GLY A 224 -21.58 14.09 -3.40
C GLY A 224 -21.23 13.17 -4.57
N MET A 225 -22.18 13.01 -5.49
CA MET A 225 -22.06 12.24 -6.72
C MET A 225 -22.95 12.85 -7.79
N VAL A 226 -22.44 12.97 -9.01
CA VAL A 226 -23.22 13.32 -10.19
C VAL A 226 -23.55 12.03 -10.91
N ALA A 227 -24.81 11.60 -10.87
CA ALA A 227 -25.27 10.39 -11.53
C ALA A 227 -25.17 10.53 -13.06
N LEU A 228 -24.78 9.45 -13.73
CA LEU A 228 -24.78 9.39 -15.19
C LEU A 228 -26.22 9.14 -15.69
N PRO A 229 -26.72 9.96 -16.63
CA PRO A 229 -28.06 9.74 -17.19
C PRO A 229 -28.07 8.50 -18.08
N GLY A 230 -29.09 7.64 -17.92
CA GLY A 230 -29.33 6.49 -18.79
C GLY A 230 -29.80 5.23 -18.04
N ARG A 231 -29.87 4.12 -18.77
CA ARG A 231 -30.32 2.81 -18.27
C ARG A 231 -29.41 1.71 -18.80
N VAL A 232 -29.11 0.72 -17.97
CA VAL A 232 -28.38 -0.51 -18.36
C VAL A 232 -29.26 -1.70 -18.00
N GLY A 233 -29.52 -2.58 -18.97
CA GLY A 233 -30.38 -3.76 -18.75
C GLY A 233 -31.79 -3.43 -18.25
N GLY A 234 -32.35 -2.28 -18.64
CA GLY A 234 -33.67 -1.83 -18.18
C GLY A 234 -33.68 -1.18 -16.79
N VAL A 235 -32.54 -1.12 -16.08
CA VAL A 235 -32.40 -0.50 -14.76
C VAL A 235 -31.75 0.88 -14.88
N ALA A 236 -32.19 1.87 -14.09
CA ALA A 236 -31.63 3.22 -14.13
C ALA A 236 -30.18 3.23 -13.62
N LEU A 237 -29.29 3.92 -14.33
CA LEU A 237 -27.86 4.06 -13.95
C LEU A 237 -27.69 4.65 -12.54
N GLU A 238 -28.56 5.57 -12.16
CA GLU A 238 -28.59 6.16 -10.81
C GLU A 238 -28.82 5.12 -9.71
N SER A 239 -29.76 4.19 -9.91
CA SER A 239 -30.00 3.09 -8.96
C SER A 239 -28.85 2.08 -8.88
N LEU A 240 -28.08 1.95 -9.96
CA LEU A 240 -26.86 1.14 -10.00
C LEU A 240 -25.62 1.89 -9.51
N THR A 241 -25.78 3.09 -8.96
CA THR A 241 -24.69 3.94 -8.47
C THR A 241 -23.64 4.30 -9.52
N TRP A 242 -24.04 4.39 -10.79
CA TRP A 242 -23.17 4.91 -11.85
C TRP A 242 -23.13 6.43 -11.84
N GLY A 243 -21.93 6.98 -11.67
CA GLY A 243 -21.73 8.42 -11.66
C GLY A 243 -20.33 8.81 -11.22
N VAL A 244 -20.10 10.11 -11.18
CA VAL A 244 -18.82 10.69 -10.79
C VAL A 244 -18.94 11.23 -9.37
N GLY A 245 -18.25 10.57 -8.43
CA GLY A 245 -18.15 11.04 -7.05
C GLY A 245 -17.23 12.25 -6.94
N MET A 246 -17.74 13.38 -6.46
CA MET A 246 -16.95 14.60 -6.25
C MET A 246 -16.23 14.51 -4.91
N SER A 247 -15.26 13.61 -4.80
CA SER A 247 -14.50 13.39 -3.56
C SER A 247 -13.01 13.68 -3.78
N PRO A 248 -12.46 14.73 -3.15
CA PRO A 248 -11.02 14.99 -3.15
C PRO A 248 -10.21 13.80 -2.66
N MET A 249 -10.77 13.03 -1.71
CA MET A 249 -10.17 11.79 -1.21
C MET A 249 -10.04 10.73 -2.30
N LEU A 250 -11.14 10.39 -2.99
CA LEU A 250 -11.09 9.36 -4.05
C LEU A 250 -10.20 9.79 -5.21
N LEU A 251 -10.17 11.09 -5.52
CA LEU A 251 -9.27 11.65 -6.54
C LEU A 251 -7.80 11.50 -6.11
N ALA A 252 -7.46 11.83 -4.86
CA ALA A 252 -6.12 11.67 -4.33
C ALA A 252 -5.69 10.19 -4.31
N VAL A 253 -6.57 9.29 -3.88
CA VAL A 253 -6.33 7.84 -3.89
C VAL A 253 -6.05 7.37 -5.31
N GLY A 254 -6.89 7.75 -6.28
CA GLY A 254 -6.71 7.38 -7.69
C GLY A 254 -5.35 7.82 -8.26
N MET A 255 -4.90 9.04 -7.91
CA MET A 255 -3.57 9.54 -8.31
C MET A 255 -2.42 8.75 -7.67
N MET A 256 -2.59 8.20 -6.46
CA MET A 256 -1.57 7.41 -5.76
C MET A 256 -1.48 5.96 -6.26
N THR A 257 -2.61 5.33 -6.58
CA THR A 257 -2.68 3.90 -6.95
C THR A 257 -2.12 3.58 -8.34
N GLY A 258 -1.92 4.57 -9.20
CA GLY A 258 -1.47 4.37 -10.57
C GLY A 258 -2.55 3.81 -11.50
N LEU A 259 -2.30 3.93 -12.80
CA LEU A 259 -3.31 3.65 -13.84
C LEU A 259 -3.71 2.17 -13.91
N GLN A 260 -2.75 1.25 -13.73
CA GLN A 260 -3.03 -0.19 -13.86
C GLN A 260 -4.01 -0.70 -12.80
N LEU A 261 -3.80 -0.31 -11.53
CA LEU A 261 -4.69 -0.69 -10.45
C LEU A 261 -6.06 0.00 -10.62
N ALA A 262 -6.07 1.28 -10.98
CA ALA A 262 -7.31 2.03 -11.23
C ALA A 262 -8.14 1.41 -12.37
N LEU A 263 -7.51 1.04 -13.49
CA LEU A 263 -8.19 0.36 -14.61
C LEU A 263 -8.68 -1.02 -14.20
N SER A 264 -7.92 -1.77 -13.42
CA SER A 264 -8.35 -3.09 -12.93
C SER A 264 -9.58 -2.98 -12.03
N MET A 265 -9.60 -2.00 -11.11
CA MET A 265 -10.77 -1.73 -10.27
C MET A 265 -11.96 -1.23 -11.09
N LEU A 266 -11.73 -0.40 -12.11
CA LEU A 266 -12.77 0.08 -13.01
C LEU A 266 -13.39 -1.08 -13.83
N LEU A 267 -12.56 -1.98 -14.36
CA LEU A 267 -13.02 -3.18 -15.05
C LEU A 267 -13.83 -4.09 -14.12
N GLY A 268 -13.34 -4.34 -12.91
CA GLY A 268 -14.07 -5.13 -11.90
C GLY A 268 -15.41 -4.50 -11.52
N SER A 269 -15.43 -3.18 -11.30
CA SER A 269 -16.66 -2.43 -11.01
C SER A 269 -17.64 -2.45 -12.18
N GLY A 270 -17.14 -2.28 -13.42
CA GLY A 270 -17.94 -2.37 -14.64
C GLY A 270 -18.55 -3.75 -14.86
N LEU A 271 -17.83 -4.83 -14.55
CA LEU A 271 -18.36 -6.20 -14.60
C LEU A 271 -19.42 -6.42 -13.51
N ALA A 272 -19.15 -6.02 -12.27
CA ALA A 272 -20.06 -6.20 -11.15
C ALA A 272 -21.36 -5.39 -11.32
N TRP A 273 -21.25 -4.08 -11.53
CA TRP A 273 -22.39 -3.16 -11.55
C TRP A 273 -22.97 -2.94 -12.95
N GLY A 274 -22.22 -3.22 -14.01
CA GLY A 274 -22.69 -3.07 -15.39
C GLY A 274 -23.25 -4.35 -16.01
N VAL A 275 -22.76 -5.54 -15.60
CA VAL A 275 -23.18 -6.83 -16.19
C VAL A 275 -23.92 -7.69 -15.18
N LEU A 276 -23.32 -7.97 -14.03
CA LEU A 276 -23.90 -8.88 -13.04
C LEU A 276 -25.13 -8.26 -12.36
N ALA A 277 -25.07 -7.00 -11.96
CA ALA A 277 -26.17 -6.34 -11.25
C ALA A 277 -27.47 -6.27 -12.10
N PRO A 278 -27.46 -5.80 -13.36
CA PRO A 278 -28.65 -5.83 -14.20
C PRO A 278 -29.12 -7.26 -14.50
N GLY A 279 -28.19 -8.21 -14.64
CA GLY A 279 -28.51 -9.63 -14.82
C GLY A 279 -29.30 -10.21 -13.63
N LEU A 280 -28.92 -9.88 -12.41
CA LEU A 280 -29.63 -10.32 -11.19
C LEU A 280 -31.03 -9.71 -11.09
N VAL A 281 -31.18 -8.44 -11.47
CA VAL A 281 -32.50 -7.78 -11.50
C VAL A 281 -33.37 -8.39 -12.60
N GLY A 282 -32.83 -8.60 -13.80
CA GLY A 282 -33.55 -9.20 -14.93
C GLY A 282 -33.97 -10.64 -14.69
N ALA A 283 -33.18 -11.41 -13.93
CA ALA A 283 -33.50 -12.78 -13.53
C ALA A 283 -34.51 -12.87 -12.37
N GLY A 284 -34.91 -11.76 -11.76
CA GLY A 284 -35.83 -11.74 -10.62
C GLY A 284 -35.25 -12.33 -9.32
N VAL A 285 -33.92 -12.50 -9.23
CA VAL A 285 -33.23 -12.98 -8.02
C VAL A 285 -33.28 -11.93 -6.92
N VAL A 286 -33.37 -10.66 -7.31
CA VAL A 286 -33.44 -9.52 -6.39
C VAL A 286 -34.73 -8.74 -6.61
N SER A 287 -35.44 -8.43 -5.53
CA SER A 287 -36.75 -7.76 -5.52
C SER A 287 -36.73 -6.29 -5.94
N GLY A 288 -35.55 -5.70 -6.16
CA GLY A 288 -35.39 -4.34 -6.67
C GLY A 288 -33.93 -3.94 -6.89
N ALA A 289 -33.71 -2.84 -7.62
CA ALA A 289 -32.38 -2.30 -7.90
C ALA A 289 -31.76 -1.53 -6.72
N GLY A 290 -32.01 -1.97 -5.48
CA GLY A 290 -31.45 -1.37 -4.28
C GLY A 290 -29.98 -1.76 -4.11
N TYR A 291 -29.17 -0.83 -3.61
CA TYR A 291 -27.74 -1.06 -3.36
C TYR A 291 -27.49 -2.23 -2.40
N GLU A 292 -28.20 -2.28 -1.28
CA GLU A 292 -28.03 -3.32 -0.25
C GLU A 292 -28.24 -4.75 -0.78
N PRO A 293 -29.40 -5.09 -1.40
CA PRO A 293 -29.58 -6.45 -1.88
C PRO A 293 -28.66 -6.79 -3.06
N LEU A 294 -28.36 -5.85 -3.96
CA LEU A 294 -27.40 -6.09 -5.04
C LEU A 294 -25.98 -6.33 -4.51
N SER A 295 -25.50 -5.50 -3.58
CA SER A 295 -24.17 -5.64 -3.00
C SER A 295 -24.00 -6.99 -2.29
N SER A 296 -25.02 -7.47 -1.58
CA SER A 296 -24.98 -8.78 -0.91
C SER A 296 -24.75 -9.95 -1.89
N TRP A 297 -25.31 -9.88 -3.10
CA TRP A 297 -25.13 -10.90 -4.14
C TRP A 297 -23.82 -10.72 -4.91
N LEU A 298 -23.43 -9.48 -5.21
CA LEU A 298 -22.21 -9.15 -5.93
C LEU A 298 -20.94 -9.46 -5.13
N MET A 299 -21.03 -9.52 -3.79
CA MET A 299 -19.91 -9.91 -2.94
C MET A 299 -19.47 -11.36 -3.14
N TRP A 300 -20.38 -12.29 -3.45
CA TRP A 300 -20.06 -13.71 -3.53
C TRP A 300 -19.01 -14.05 -4.62
N PRO A 301 -19.16 -13.61 -5.88
CA PRO A 301 -18.13 -13.80 -6.90
C PRO A 301 -16.80 -13.16 -6.49
N GLY A 302 -16.84 -11.95 -5.90
CA GLY A 302 -15.64 -11.23 -5.46
C GLY A 302 -14.87 -11.99 -4.38
N VAL A 303 -15.57 -12.44 -3.33
CA VAL A 303 -14.99 -13.26 -2.26
C VAL A 303 -14.47 -14.59 -2.80
N GLY A 304 -15.21 -15.24 -3.70
CA GLY A 304 -14.78 -16.46 -4.36
C GLY A 304 -13.47 -16.28 -5.13
N LEU A 305 -13.34 -15.19 -5.89
CA LEU A 305 -12.10 -14.85 -6.60
C LEU A 305 -10.95 -14.53 -5.63
N MET A 306 -11.20 -13.81 -4.53
CA MET A 306 -10.17 -13.50 -3.54
C MET A 306 -9.66 -14.75 -2.83
N VAL A 307 -10.57 -15.64 -2.41
CA VAL A 307 -10.21 -16.93 -1.78
C VAL A 307 -9.48 -17.81 -2.79
N GLY A 308 -9.99 -17.92 -4.02
CA GLY A 308 -9.36 -18.69 -5.09
C GLY A 308 -7.94 -18.20 -5.39
N ALA A 309 -7.76 -16.88 -5.55
CA ALA A 309 -6.44 -16.28 -5.76
C ALA A 309 -5.50 -16.52 -4.57
N SER A 310 -5.99 -16.42 -3.34
CA SER A 310 -5.20 -16.70 -2.13
C SER A 310 -4.76 -18.16 -2.06
N VAL A 311 -5.66 -19.10 -2.38
CA VAL A 311 -5.38 -20.54 -2.41
C VAL A 311 -4.37 -20.86 -3.52
N VAL A 312 -4.57 -20.33 -4.73
CA VAL A 312 -3.63 -20.53 -5.85
C VAL A 312 -2.25 -19.98 -5.51
N SER A 313 -2.18 -18.77 -4.95
CA SER A 313 -0.93 -18.17 -4.50
C SER A 313 -0.22 -19.03 -3.45
N LEU A 314 -0.98 -19.54 -2.46
CA LEU A 314 -0.46 -20.45 -1.44
C LEU A 314 0.04 -21.76 -2.04
N VAL A 315 -0.69 -22.34 -3.00
CA VAL A 315 -0.30 -23.60 -3.67
C VAL A 315 0.98 -23.42 -4.48
N VAL A 316 1.11 -22.31 -5.21
CA VAL A 316 2.31 -21.98 -5.98
C VAL A 316 3.51 -21.79 -5.04
N GLN A 317 3.31 -21.10 -3.91
CA GLN A 317 4.35 -20.84 -2.90
C GLN A 317 4.55 -21.98 -1.88
N ALA A 318 3.72 -23.04 -1.94
CA ALA A 318 3.75 -24.11 -0.94
C ALA A 318 5.12 -24.80 -0.90
N ARG A 319 5.82 -24.86 -2.05
CA ARG A 319 7.18 -25.38 -2.14
C ARG A 319 8.18 -24.53 -1.36
N ASP A 320 8.06 -23.22 -1.41
CA ASP A 320 8.94 -22.27 -0.73
C ASP A 320 8.69 -22.30 0.78
N PHE A 321 7.42 -22.37 1.20
CA PHE A 321 7.05 -22.57 2.61
C PHE A 321 7.55 -23.91 3.17
N LEU A 322 7.45 -24.99 2.39
CA LEU A 322 7.98 -26.30 2.77
C LEU A 322 9.52 -26.28 2.83
N GLY A 323 10.19 -25.54 1.95
CA GLY A 323 11.62 -25.27 2.01
C GLY A 323 12.00 -24.52 3.29
N ALA A 324 11.30 -23.42 3.59
CA ALA A 324 11.51 -22.62 4.79
C ALA A 324 11.29 -23.44 6.09
N ALA A 325 10.25 -24.29 6.13
CA ALA A 325 9.98 -25.16 7.28
C ALA A 325 11.05 -26.25 7.46
N LYS A 326 11.57 -26.82 6.35
CA LYS A 326 12.69 -27.77 6.40
C LYS A 326 13.96 -27.10 6.87
N ASP A 327 14.21 -25.86 6.47
CA ASP A 327 15.40 -25.12 6.88
C ASP A 327 15.31 -24.64 8.34
N LEU A 328 14.12 -24.34 8.85
CA LEU A 328 13.94 -24.08 10.28
C LEU A 328 14.16 -25.36 11.11
N ARG A 329 13.78 -26.53 10.59
CA ARG A 329 14.08 -27.83 11.21
C ARG A 329 15.57 -28.20 11.15
N SER A 330 16.29 -27.85 10.08
CA SER A 330 17.73 -28.11 9.98
C SER A 330 18.53 -27.23 10.94
N VAL A 331 18.09 -25.99 11.18
CA VAL A 331 18.64 -25.11 12.23
C VAL A 331 18.36 -25.66 13.63
N GLY A 332 17.18 -26.26 13.87
CA GLY A 332 16.86 -26.92 15.14
C GLY A 332 17.59 -28.25 15.37
N ALA A 333 17.92 -28.98 14.30
CA ALA A 333 18.67 -30.23 14.35
C ALA A 333 20.19 -30.03 14.48
N SER A 334 20.72 -28.91 13.99
CA SER A 334 22.12 -28.53 14.18
C SER A 334 22.35 -27.89 15.56
N ARG A 335 22.20 -28.69 16.62
CA ARG A 335 22.71 -28.35 17.98
C ARG A 335 24.23 -28.54 18.10
N GLY A 336 24.97 -28.46 16.99
CA GLY A 336 26.42 -28.59 16.94
C GLY A 336 27.03 -27.46 16.12
N GLY A 337 27.36 -26.34 16.78
CA GLY A 337 28.08 -25.22 16.18
C GLY A 337 27.21 -23.99 15.96
N LEU A 338 26.77 -23.35 17.05
CA LEU A 338 26.41 -21.94 16.99
C LEU A 338 27.66 -21.15 16.59
N PRO A 339 27.63 -20.33 15.52
CA PRO A 339 28.75 -19.45 15.19
C PRO A 339 29.05 -18.52 16.37
N GLY A 340 30.33 -18.36 16.69
CA GLY A 340 30.85 -17.69 17.89
C GLY A 340 30.61 -16.18 18.03
N TRP A 341 29.64 -15.61 17.32
CA TRP A 341 29.24 -14.20 17.46
C TRP A 341 27.95 -14.01 18.28
N THR A 342 27.33 -15.10 18.76
CA THR A 342 26.11 -15.03 19.59
C THR A 342 26.34 -14.65 21.05
N VAL A 343 27.60 -14.50 21.47
CA VAL A 343 27.96 -13.94 22.79
C VAL A 343 29.08 -12.93 22.59
N GLY A 344 28.72 -11.72 22.15
CA GLY A 344 29.61 -10.57 22.08
C GLY A 344 29.02 -9.43 22.90
N VAL A 345 29.63 -9.19 24.06
CA VAL A 345 29.63 -7.91 24.78
C VAL A 345 30.07 -6.79 23.83
#